data_AF-A0A1F7X5N9-F1
#
_entry.id   AF-A0A1F7X5N9-F1
#
_cell.length_a   1.000
_cell.length_b   1.000
_cell.length_c   1.000
_cell.angle_alpha   90.00
_cell.angle_beta   90.00
_cell.angle_gamma   90.00
#
_symmetry.space_group_name_H-M   'P 1'
#
loop_
_entity.id
_entity.type
_entity.pdbx_description
1 polymer ?
#
loop_
_entity_poly.entity_id
_entity_poly.type
_entity_poly.pdbx_seq_one_letter_code
_entity_poly.pdbx_strand_id
1 'polypeptide(L)'
;MESEKRIAAAKEVVRHLQTRYSKPHHRIHGDAAQDNANRLRALEGLCGKCENLELRFGRKDGKEVVALGCSKGYTPVSLYENTPLGTPASCPGYPKRKI
;
A
#
# COMPACT_ATOMS: atom_id res chain seq x y z
N MET A 1 -17.38 12.93 1.07
CA MET A 1 -16.38 12.44 0.10
C MET A 1 -16.33 10.93 0.12
N GLU A 2 -16.88 10.28 -0.89
CA GLU A 2 -16.96 8.81 -0.98
C GLU A 2 -15.57 8.16 -1.11
N SER A 3 -14.62 8.87 -1.75
CA SER A 3 -13.24 8.43 -1.92
C SER A 3 -12.46 8.31 -0.62
N GLU A 4 -12.66 9.21 0.35
CA GLU A 4 -11.96 9.17 1.64
C GLU A 4 -12.39 7.98 2.50
N LYS A 5 -13.70 7.66 2.52
CA LYS A 5 -14.23 6.49 3.21
C LYS A 5 -13.69 5.19 2.62
N ARG A 6 -13.58 5.11 1.28
CA ARG A 6 -12.99 3.94 0.59
C ARG A 6 -11.49 3.79 0.86
N ILE A 7 -10.75 4.90 0.91
CA ILE A 7 -9.32 4.89 1.28
C ILE A 7 -9.14 4.43 2.73
N ALA A 8 -9.98 4.90 3.66
CA ALA A 8 -9.95 4.48 5.05
C ALA A 8 -10.19 2.96 5.21
N ALA A 9 -11.21 2.43 4.54
CA ALA A 9 -11.49 0.99 4.52
C ALA A 9 -10.34 0.17 3.91
N ALA A 10 -9.73 0.65 2.82
CA ALA A 10 -8.57 0.00 2.21
C ALA A 10 -7.37 -0.02 3.18
N LYS A 11 -7.10 1.07 3.91
CA LYS A 11 -6.03 1.12 4.91
C LYS A 11 -6.26 0.08 6.01
N GLU A 12 -7.49 -0.07 6.47
CA GLU A 12 -7.84 -1.06 7.50
C GLU A 12 -7.57 -2.49 7.03
N VAL A 13 -8.00 -2.84 5.81
CA VAL A 13 -7.76 -4.16 5.22
C VAL A 13 -6.24 -4.43 5.10
N VAL A 14 -5.45 -3.47 4.60
CA VAL A 14 -3.99 -3.67 4.47
C VAL A 14 -3.31 -3.80 5.84
N ARG A 15 -3.74 -3.04 6.86
CA ARG A 15 -3.23 -3.20 8.25
C ARG A 15 -3.54 -4.58 8.82
N HIS A 16 -4.72 -5.12 8.56
CA HIS A 16 -5.10 -6.48 8.96
C HIS A 16 -4.27 -7.56 8.24
N LEU A 17 -3.90 -7.32 6.98
CA LEU A 17 -2.99 -8.20 6.25
C LEU A 17 -1.58 -8.13 6.85
N GLN A 18 -1.07 -6.92 7.11
CA GLN A 18 0.28 -6.70 7.65
C GLN A 18 0.49 -7.37 9.02
N THR A 19 -0.47 -7.23 9.94
CA THR A 19 -0.43 -7.86 11.28
C THR A 19 -0.43 -9.39 11.26
N ARG A 20 -0.86 -10.01 10.15
CA ARG A 20 -0.79 -11.46 9.99
C ARG A 20 0.59 -11.94 9.55
N TYR A 21 1.32 -11.10 8.81
CA TYR A 21 2.68 -11.40 8.34
C TYR A 21 3.75 -11.15 9.40
N SER A 22 3.44 -10.42 10.48
CA SER A 22 4.34 -10.21 11.61
C SER A 22 4.44 -11.40 12.58
N LYS A 23 3.87 -12.58 12.26
CA LYS A 23 3.92 -13.80 13.07
C LYS A 23 5.23 -14.60 12.86
N PRO A 24 5.65 -15.46 13.81
CA PRO A 24 7.05 -15.86 14.02
C PRO A 24 7.77 -16.71 12.94
N HIS A 25 7.13 -17.03 11.81
CA HIS A 25 7.75 -17.81 10.73
C HIS A 25 8.26 -16.87 9.62
N HIS A 26 9.42 -16.26 9.88
CA HIS A 26 9.84 -14.98 9.30
C HIS A 26 10.49 -14.98 7.90
N ARG A 27 10.78 -16.12 7.26
CA ARG A 27 11.55 -16.11 5.99
C ARG A 27 10.71 -16.00 4.72
N ILE A 28 9.43 -16.36 4.74
CA ILE A 28 8.58 -16.41 3.53
C ILE A 28 7.72 -15.12 3.38
N HIS A 29 7.81 -14.18 4.32
CA HIS A 29 6.84 -13.08 4.42
C HIS A 29 7.44 -11.67 4.35
N GLY A 30 8.76 -11.53 4.18
CA GLY A 30 9.43 -10.23 4.06
C GLY A 30 8.87 -9.39 2.90
N ASP A 31 8.79 -9.99 1.71
CA ASP A 31 8.31 -9.32 0.51
C ASP A 31 6.84 -8.91 0.62
N ALA A 32 6.00 -9.76 1.23
CA ALA A 32 4.59 -9.47 1.47
C ALA A 32 4.39 -8.34 2.50
N ALA A 33 5.23 -8.31 3.55
CA ALA A 33 5.21 -7.24 4.54
C ALA A 33 5.67 -5.91 3.93
N GLN A 34 6.71 -5.93 3.10
CA GLN A 34 7.22 -4.78 2.37
C GLN A 34 6.20 -4.24 1.37
N ASP A 35 5.55 -5.12 0.59
CA ASP A 35 4.48 -4.73 -0.34
C ASP A 35 3.29 -4.09 0.39
N ASN A 36 2.84 -4.67 1.50
CA ASN A 36 1.79 -4.07 2.32
C ASN A 36 2.17 -2.69 2.89
N ALA A 37 3.42 -2.50 3.30
CA ALA A 37 3.90 -1.19 3.74
C ALA A 37 3.89 -0.15 2.62
N ASN A 38 4.33 -0.53 1.42
CA ASN A 38 4.31 0.34 0.24
C ASN A 38 2.88 0.72 -0.16
N ARG A 39 1.94 -0.24 -0.08
CA ARG A 39 0.50 -0.02 -0.29
C ARG A 39 -0.11 0.97 0.71
N LEU A 40 0.23 0.87 2.00
CA LEU A 40 -0.21 1.82 3.02
C LEU A 40 0.30 3.23 2.75
N ARG A 41 1.60 3.38 2.44
CA ARG A 41 2.20 4.68 2.10
C ARG A 41 1.55 5.29 0.86
N ALA A 42 1.20 4.48 -0.14
CA ALA A 42 0.47 4.95 -1.32
C ALA A 42 -0.95 5.46 -0.97
N LEU A 43 -1.67 4.76 -0.09
CA LEU A 43 -2.98 5.19 0.44
C LEU A 43 -2.90 6.46 1.30
N GLU A 44 -1.74 6.75 1.88
CA GLU A 44 -1.44 8.00 2.60
C GLU A 44 -1.01 9.13 1.66
N GLY A 45 -0.68 8.82 0.41
CA GLY A 45 -0.41 9.81 -0.64
C GLY A 45 0.94 10.53 -0.53
N LEU A 46 1.95 9.87 0.04
CA LEU A 46 3.24 10.51 0.40
C LEU A 46 4.18 10.78 -0.80
N CYS A 47 4.27 9.86 -1.75
CA CYS A 47 5.14 9.93 -2.93
C CYS A 47 4.35 9.80 -4.23
N GLY A 48 4.68 10.64 -5.22
CA GLY A 48 4.12 10.56 -6.58
C GLY A 48 2.63 10.90 -6.66
N LYS A 49 2.12 10.98 -7.90
CA LYS A 49 0.69 10.97 -8.18
C LYS A 49 0.35 9.60 -8.76
N CYS A 50 -0.46 8.82 -8.04
CA CYS A 50 -1.22 7.76 -8.67
C CYS A 50 -2.52 8.39 -9.19
N GLU A 51 -2.64 8.53 -10.50
CA GLU A 51 -3.83 9.07 -11.14
C GLU A 51 -4.87 7.95 -11.32
N ASN A 52 -6.08 8.24 -10.81
CA ASN A 52 -7.18 7.29 -10.63
C ASN A 52 -6.72 6.03 -9.90
N LEU A 53 -6.36 6.20 -8.62
CA LEU A 53 -6.15 5.09 -7.70
C LEU A 53 -7.43 4.24 -7.67
N GLU A 54 -7.34 3.04 -8.20
CA GLU A 54 -8.43 2.08 -8.22
C GLU A 54 -8.32 1.17 -7.01
N LEU A 55 -9.39 1.11 -6.23
CA LEU A 55 -9.50 0.21 -5.07
C LEU A 55 -10.44 -0.93 -5.42
N ARG A 56 -9.87 -2.13 -5.61
CA ARG A 56 -10.64 -3.36 -5.82
C ARG A 56 -10.66 -4.16 -4.53
N PHE A 57 -11.81 -4.23 -3.91
CA PHE A 57 -12.05 -5.10 -2.76
C PHE A 57 -12.47 -6.48 -3.28
N GLY A 58 -11.93 -7.53 -2.67
CA GLY A 58 -12.27 -8.90 -3.01
C GLY A 58 -12.19 -9.79 -1.79
N ARG A 59 -12.56 -11.06 -1.98
CA ARG A 59 -12.35 -12.11 -0.99
C ARG A 59 -11.47 -13.20 -1.58
N LYS A 60 -10.43 -13.59 -0.87
CA LYS A 60 -9.54 -14.70 -1.20
C LYS A 60 -9.42 -15.60 0.02
N ASP A 61 -9.70 -16.89 -0.14
CA ASP A 61 -9.66 -17.89 0.94
C ASP A 61 -10.46 -17.47 2.19
N GLY A 62 -11.66 -16.92 1.97
CA GLY A 62 -12.54 -16.41 3.05
C GLY A 62 -12.07 -15.11 3.71
N LYS A 63 -11.02 -14.46 3.18
CA LYS A 63 -10.42 -13.25 3.75
C LYS A 63 -10.62 -12.06 2.84
N GLU A 64 -10.88 -10.90 3.41
CA GLU A 64 -10.92 -9.65 2.67
C GLU A 64 -9.52 -9.27 2.19
N VAL A 65 -9.43 -8.93 0.91
CA VAL A 65 -8.21 -8.46 0.27
C VAL A 65 -8.54 -7.17 -0.48
N VAL A 66 -7.56 -6.27 -0.55
CA VAL A 66 -7.64 -5.07 -1.36
C VAL A 66 -6.48 -5.04 -2.34
N ALA A 67 -6.81 -4.90 -3.61
CA ALA A 67 -5.85 -4.63 -4.66
C ALA A 67 -5.86 -3.13 -4.98
N LEU A 68 -4.66 -2.56 -5.02
CA LEU A 68 -4.42 -1.17 -5.38
C LEU A 68 -3.97 -1.15 -6.83
N GLY A 69 -4.85 -0.66 -7.71
CA GLY A 69 -4.54 -0.41 -9.11
C GLY A 69 -4.19 1.07 -9.30
N CYS A 70 -3.19 1.33 -10.14
CA CYS A 70 -2.95 2.69 -10.61
C CYS A 70 -3.15 2.71 -12.13
N SER A 71 -4.16 3.44 -12.60
CA SER A 71 -4.47 3.48 -14.04
C SER A 71 -3.42 4.27 -14.84
N LYS A 72 -2.86 5.32 -14.22
CA LYS A 72 -1.81 6.17 -14.78
C LYS A 72 -0.88 6.62 -13.64
N GLY A 73 0.43 6.52 -13.88
CA GLY A 73 1.45 6.85 -12.88
C GLY A 73 2.17 5.60 -12.36
N TYR A 74 2.62 5.66 -11.11
CA TYR A 74 3.50 4.65 -10.53
C TYR A 74 2.75 3.70 -9.60
N THR A 75 3.16 2.43 -9.61
CA THR A 75 2.64 1.46 -8.65
C THR A 75 3.13 1.76 -7.24
N PRO A 76 2.41 1.36 -6.19
CA PRO A 76 2.90 1.49 -4.81
C PRO A 76 4.29 0.89 -4.62
N VAL A 77 4.60 -0.24 -5.26
CA VAL A 77 5.92 -0.86 -5.20
C VAL A 77 6.97 0.07 -5.81
N SER A 78 6.76 0.54 -7.04
CA SER A 78 7.72 1.43 -7.73
C SER A 78 8.02 2.72 -6.97
N LEU A 79 7.03 3.27 -6.25
CA LEU A 79 7.20 4.52 -5.49
C LEU A 79 8.04 4.35 -4.22
N TYR A 80 8.05 3.16 -3.63
CA TYR A 80 8.60 2.94 -2.28
C TYR A 80 9.52 1.71 -2.19
N GLU A 81 9.92 1.10 -3.31
CA GLU A 81 10.82 -0.07 -3.34
C GLU A 81 12.15 0.20 -2.61
N ASN A 82 12.66 1.42 -2.72
CA ASN A 82 13.88 1.88 -2.06
C ASN A 82 13.66 2.38 -0.63
N THR A 83 12.46 2.21 -0.07
CA THR A 83 12.13 2.57 1.31
C THR A 83 11.90 1.31 2.15
N PRO A 84 12.90 0.81 2.88
CA PRO A 84 12.75 -0.38 3.72
C PRO A 84 11.60 -0.27 4.73
N LEU A 85 11.07 -1.42 5.14
CA LEU A 85 10.12 -1.50 6.24
C LEU A 85 10.69 -0.85 7.51
N GLY A 86 9.86 -0.09 8.24
CA GLY A 86 10.27 0.61 9.46
C GLY A 86 11.01 1.94 9.23
N THR A 87 11.31 2.31 7.98
CA THR A 87 11.87 3.62 7.66
C THR A 87 10.80 4.61 7.18
N PRO A 88 10.99 5.93 7.42
CA PRO A 88 10.11 6.96 6.87
C PRO A 88 10.05 6.89 5.34
N ALA A 89 8.88 7.22 4.77
CA ALA A 89 8.69 7.25 3.32
C ALA A 89 9.73 8.16 2.62
N SER A 90 10.48 7.60 1.67
CA SER A 90 11.44 8.33 0.85
C SER A 90 11.05 8.23 -0.62
N CYS A 91 11.02 9.37 -1.31
CA CYS A 91 10.58 9.47 -2.71
C CYS A 91 11.70 9.93 -3.67
N PRO A 92 12.92 9.37 -3.64
CA PRO A 92 13.99 9.83 -4.52
C PRO A 92 13.58 9.61 -5.99
N GLY A 93 13.60 10.67 -6.80
CA GLY A 93 13.25 10.60 -8.22
C GLY A 93 11.76 10.71 -8.57
N TYR A 94 10.87 10.86 -7.58
CA TYR A 94 9.43 11.02 -7.82
C TYR A 94 8.92 12.38 -7.34
N PRO A 95 7.99 13.04 -8.06
CA PRO A 95 7.41 14.30 -7.59
C PRO A 95 6.68 14.04 -6.27
N LYS A 96 7.09 14.74 -5.20
CA LYS A 96 6.35 14.71 -3.93
C LYS A 96 4.94 15.27 -4.18
N ARG A 97 3.92 14.61 -3.64
CA ARG A 97 2.58 15.14 -3.68
C ARG A 97 2.53 16.33 -2.72
N LYS A 98 2.27 17.54 -3.23
CA LYS A 98 1.84 18.65 -2.38
C LYS A 98 0.43 18.28 -1.89
N ILE A 99 0.32 17.96 -0.61
CA ILE A 99 -0.95 17.76 0.10
C ILE A 99 -1.62 19.12 0.24
#